data_AF-A0A7C8MIZ7-F1
#
_entry.id   AF-A0A7C8MIZ7-F1
#
_cell.length_a   1.000
_cell.length_b   1.000
_cell.length_c   1.000
_cell.angle_alpha   90.00
_cell.angle_beta   90.00
_cell.angle_gamma   90.00
#
_symmetry.space_group_name_H-M   'P 1'
#
loop_
_entity.id
_entity.type
_entity.pdbx_description
1 polymer ?
#
loop_
_entity_poly.entity_id
_entity_poly.type
_entity_poly.pdbx_seq_one_letter_code
_entity_poly.pdbx_strand_id
1 'polypeptide(L)'
;MVRTRRQAYNYRNDGDEDGRSKLTSGSASASQRPETLIARRQRWAAHLRAQNYQSVIMEVLQEELPKYTSSSTIGLTPLPHILRECILILSSAPSVFTAAVEGALARQLHIDAILQAESVAIHQRAHSQPSIYIHLLADEHGVAPSANQYMIIRETVMEYLSNDDHEVAWLIDNITPPSVSRSSTAQGHRKYLWTTHRSPQHVRSLQHFCAGILSRYLETPASERETPFAYPPGECGYSISAPLRLAQHRRHQSSNYIMNLTEDICAYLYSANRLPRRFTMHQFIIYLIFRPSQVAIAEIFCSGLLQVWIENGGGFNAYPAGRSVASAGRVGVRQWRDFQRSARVDSRLAANLGVQREILRLKALDLAGDTDAEEAWREALESESESEGDDVTDLDWLPGDGDEHNYECV
;
A
#
# COMPACT_ATOMS: atom_id res chain seq x y z
N MET A 1 -2.25 34.13 -5.20
CA MET A 1 -3.40 33.24 -5.48
C MET A 1 -2.89 32.13 -6.40
N VAL A 2 -2.44 31.00 -5.83
CA VAL A 2 -1.73 29.95 -6.58
C VAL A 2 -2.76 29.03 -7.26
N ARG A 3 -2.89 29.13 -8.59
CA ARG A 3 -3.71 28.23 -9.41
C ARG A 3 -2.94 26.91 -9.62
N THR A 4 -3.24 25.89 -8.82
CA THR A 4 -2.81 24.52 -9.12
C THR A 4 -3.63 23.98 -10.29
N ARG A 5 -2.96 23.68 -11.41
CA ARG A 5 -3.52 23.02 -12.60
C ARG A 5 -4.03 21.62 -12.20
N ARG A 6 -5.35 21.47 -12.06
CA ARG A 6 -5.99 20.16 -11.87
C ARG A 6 -5.96 19.43 -13.21
N GLN A 7 -5.14 18.38 -13.33
CA GLN A 7 -5.29 17.42 -14.41
C GLN A 7 -6.60 16.65 -14.17
N ALA A 8 -7.50 16.71 -15.14
CA ALA A 8 -8.68 15.85 -15.18
C ALA A 8 -8.20 14.41 -15.44
N TYR A 9 -8.38 13.53 -14.45
CA TYR A 9 -8.09 12.12 -14.58
C TYR A 9 -9.20 11.47 -15.41
N ASN A 10 -8.88 11.08 -16.66
CA ASN A 10 -9.78 10.29 -17.49
C ASN A 10 -9.80 8.85 -16.97
N TYR A 11 -10.88 8.50 -16.27
CA TYR A 11 -11.23 7.12 -15.94
C TYR A 11 -11.67 6.42 -17.22
N ARG A 12 -10.84 5.52 -17.75
CA ARG A 12 -11.30 4.54 -18.73
C ARG A 12 -11.93 3.36 -17.98
N ASN A 13 -13.20 3.11 -18.31
CA ASN A 13 -13.93 1.89 -18.02
C ASN A 13 -13.21 0.73 -18.70
N ASP A 14 -12.71 -0.23 -17.94
CA ASP A 14 -12.56 -1.59 -18.43
C ASP A 14 -13.88 -2.30 -18.09
N GLY A 15 -14.66 -2.52 -19.13
CA GLY A 15 -16.02 -3.02 -19.06
C GLY A 15 -16.11 -4.50 -18.71
N ASP A 16 -17.24 -4.82 -18.10
CA ASP A 16 -17.81 -6.16 -17.97
C ASP A 16 -17.83 -6.90 -19.32
N GLU A 17 -17.24 -8.09 -19.37
CA GLU A 17 -17.63 -9.13 -20.32
C GLU A 17 -17.93 -10.43 -19.58
N ASP A 18 -19.23 -10.60 -19.37
CA ASP A 18 -20.04 -11.80 -19.61
C ASP A 18 -19.56 -13.17 -19.08
N GLY A 19 -20.30 -13.63 -18.07
CA GLY A 19 -20.24 -14.98 -17.56
C GLY A 19 -20.73 -16.01 -18.58
N ARG A 20 -19.82 -16.85 -19.07
CA ARG A 20 -20.13 -18.20 -19.55
C ARG A 20 -19.17 -19.23 -18.98
N SER A 21 -19.66 -19.93 -17.97
CA SER A 21 -19.08 -21.12 -17.37
C SER A 21 -18.85 -22.24 -18.41
N LYS A 22 -17.59 -22.62 -18.63
CA LYS A 22 -17.22 -23.95 -19.15
C LYS A 22 -16.80 -24.83 -17.97
N LEU A 23 -17.69 -25.74 -17.59
CA LEU A 23 -17.40 -26.87 -16.72
C LEU A 23 -16.37 -27.77 -17.40
N THR A 24 -15.17 -27.85 -16.82
CA THR A 24 -14.24 -28.94 -17.08
C THR A 24 -14.04 -29.71 -15.79
N SER A 25 -14.28 -31.01 -15.86
CA SER A 25 -14.19 -31.98 -14.78
C SER A 25 -12.72 -32.26 -14.44
N GLY A 26 -12.23 -31.59 -13.39
CA GLY A 26 -10.96 -31.90 -12.72
C GLY A 26 -11.23 -32.45 -11.31
N SER A 27 -10.52 -33.51 -10.92
CA SER A 27 -10.71 -34.26 -9.68
C SER A 27 -10.73 -33.37 -8.43
N ALA A 28 -11.75 -33.57 -7.60
CA ALA A 28 -11.93 -32.93 -6.30
C ALA A 28 -10.75 -33.24 -5.36
N SER A 29 -9.76 -32.34 -5.29
CA SER A 29 -8.86 -32.26 -4.15
C SER A 29 -9.67 -31.77 -2.95
N ALA A 30 -9.50 -32.41 -1.79
CA ALA A 30 -10.16 -32.05 -0.54
C ALA A 30 -10.24 -30.52 -0.36
N SER A 31 -11.46 -30.03 -0.15
CA SER A 31 -11.82 -28.62 0.07
C SER A 31 -10.97 -28.01 1.20
N GLN A 32 -9.81 -27.45 0.84
CA GLN A 32 -9.06 -26.57 1.73
C GLN A 32 -9.83 -25.26 1.78
N ARG A 33 -10.28 -24.87 2.98
CA ARG A 33 -10.83 -23.53 3.19
C ARG A 33 -9.76 -22.50 2.75
N PRO A 34 -10.16 -21.42 2.07
CA PRO A 34 -9.22 -20.36 1.72
C PRO A 34 -8.52 -19.85 2.98
N GLU A 35 -7.20 -19.65 2.87
CA GLU A 35 -6.38 -19.11 3.96
C GLU A 35 -6.87 -17.69 4.33
N THR A 36 -7.13 -17.46 5.62
CA THR A 36 -7.56 -16.15 6.13
C THR A 36 -6.43 -15.13 6.01
N LEU A 37 -6.79 -13.84 5.98
CA LEU A 37 -5.79 -12.75 5.94
C LEU A 37 -4.78 -12.82 7.08
N ILE A 38 -5.26 -13.08 8.29
CA ILE A 38 -4.42 -13.15 9.50
C ILE A 38 -3.41 -14.30 9.37
N ALA A 39 -3.86 -15.49 8.96
CA ALA A 39 -2.98 -16.64 8.79
C ALA A 39 -1.90 -16.37 7.73
N ARG A 40 -2.29 -15.75 6.61
CA ARG A 40 -1.35 -15.38 5.53
C ARG A 40 -0.29 -14.40 6.03
N ARG A 41 -0.69 -13.32 6.71
CA ARG A 41 0.23 -12.32 7.28
C ARG A 41 1.17 -12.91 8.31
N GLN A 42 0.68 -13.80 9.18
CA GLN A 42 1.52 -14.51 10.15
C GLN A 42 2.57 -15.38 9.46
N ARG A 43 2.15 -16.11 8.42
CA ARG A 43 3.04 -16.96 7.62
C ARG A 43 4.10 -16.16 6.88
N TRP A 44 3.73 -15.07 6.21
CA TRP A 44 4.67 -14.17 5.55
C TRP A 44 5.64 -13.52 6.53
N ALA A 45 5.17 -13.06 7.69
CA ALA A 45 6.05 -12.55 8.75
C ALA A 45 7.03 -13.61 9.24
N ALA A 46 6.59 -14.87 9.40
CA ALA A 46 7.47 -15.98 9.78
C ALA A 46 8.53 -16.26 8.72
N HIS A 47 8.18 -16.24 7.44
CA HIS A 47 9.14 -16.39 6.34
C HIS A 47 10.16 -15.24 6.30
N LEU A 48 9.73 -13.99 6.50
CA LEU A 48 10.65 -12.84 6.58
C LEU A 48 11.63 -12.96 7.75
N ARG A 49 11.16 -13.38 8.93
CA ARG A 49 12.04 -13.64 10.09
C ARG A 49 13.05 -14.74 9.82
N ALA A 50 12.64 -15.77 9.07
CA ALA A 50 13.52 -16.84 8.63
C ALA A 50 14.37 -16.47 7.40
N GLN A 51 14.31 -15.21 6.93
CA GLN A 51 15.00 -14.72 5.73
C GLN A 51 14.69 -15.53 4.47
N ASN A 52 13.52 -16.18 4.40
CA ASN A 52 13.05 -16.89 3.21
C ASN A 52 12.30 -15.92 2.29
N TYR A 53 13.06 -15.08 1.57
CA TYR A 53 12.47 -14.04 0.72
C TYR A 53 11.73 -14.63 -0.49
N GLN A 54 12.21 -15.76 -1.01
CA GLN A 54 11.60 -16.42 -2.17
C GLN A 54 10.13 -16.75 -1.93
N SER A 55 9.82 -17.42 -0.81
CA SER A 55 8.42 -17.77 -0.50
C SER A 55 7.53 -16.54 -0.38
N VAL A 56 7.99 -15.51 0.34
CA VAL A 56 7.20 -14.27 0.53
C VAL A 56 6.98 -13.55 -0.79
N ILE A 57 8.04 -13.37 -1.58
CA ILE A 57 7.96 -12.62 -2.84
C ILE A 57 7.05 -13.34 -3.83
N MET A 58 7.23 -14.65 -4.02
CA MET A 58 6.43 -15.40 -4.98
C MET A 58 4.95 -15.38 -4.62
N GLU A 59 4.61 -15.57 -3.34
CA GLU A 59 3.21 -15.57 -2.91
C GLU A 59 2.55 -14.19 -3.03
N VAL A 60 3.26 -13.12 -2.63
CA VAL A 60 2.73 -11.75 -2.78
C VAL A 60 2.54 -11.42 -4.26
N LEU A 61 3.53 -11.72 -5.11
CA LEU A 61 3.44 -11.43 -6.55
C LEU A 61 2.38 -12.27 -7.26
N GLN A 62 2.16 -13.51 -6.84
CA GLN A 62 1.07 -14.34 -7.37
C GLN A 62 -0.31 -13.72 -7.12
N GLU A 63 -0.49 -13.04 -5.99
CA GLU A 63 -1.73 -12.32 -5.66
C GLU A 63 -1.80 -10.95 -6.34
N GLU A 64 -0.67 -10.24 -6.45
CA GLU A 64 -0.66 -8.86 -6.93
C GLU A 64 -0.58 -8.73 -8.46
N LEU A 65 0.29 -9.48 -9.13
CA LEU A 65 0.54 -9.31 -10.57
C LEU A 65 -0.69 -9.50 -11.48
N PRO A 66 -1.66 -10.40 -11.18
CA PRO A 66 -2.88 -10.52 -11.98
C PRO A 66 -3.68 -9.21 -12.11
N LYS A 67 -3.57 -8.29 -11.13
CA LYS A 67 -4.24 -6.98 -11.13
C LYS A 67 -3.66 -5.99 -12.16
N TYR A 68 -2.52 -6.35 -12.77
CA TYR A 68 -1.74 -5.48 -13.67
C TYR A 68 -1.60 -6.04 -15.09
N THR A 69 -2.30 -7.11 -15.43
CA THR A 69 -2.26 -7.72 -16.77
C THR A 69 -2.63 -6.75 -17.89
N SER A 70 -3.51 -5.78 -17.63
CA SER A 70 -3.86 -4.70 -18.56
C SER A 70 -3.04 -3.40 -18.38
N SER A 71 -2.09 -3.37 -17.44
CA SER A 71 -1.33 -2.17 -17.10
C SER A 71 -0.02 -2.09 -17.88
N SER A 72 0.21 -0.96 -18.57
CA SER A 72 1.49 -0.67 -19.22
C SER A 72 2.64 -0.40 -18.25
N THR A 73 2.36 -0.18 -16.96
CA THR A 73 3.39 0.15 -15.96
C THR A 73 4.24 -1.04 -15.56
N ILE A 74 3.66 -2.25 -15.51
CA ILE A 74 4.37 -3.49 -15.11
C ILE A 74 4.08 -4.66 -16.06
N GLY A 75 2.99 -4.63 -16.85
CA GLY A 75 2.61 -5.75 -17.70
C GLY A 75 3.65 -6.16 -18.76
N LEU A 76 4.65 -5.31 -19.03
CA LEU A 76 5.76 -5.59 -19.95
C LEU A 76 7.09 -5.86 -19.25
N THR A 77 7.16 -5.74 -17.92
CA THR A 77 8.40 -5.93 -17.16
C THR A 77 8.64 -7.44 -16.96
N PRO A 78 9.80 -7.99 -17.36
CA PRO A 78 10.12 -9.40 -17.14
C PRO A 78 10.08 -9.77 -15.66
N LEU A 79 9.57 -10.97 -15.35
CA LEU A 79 9.48 -11.47 -13.98
C LEU A 79 10.83 -11.45 -13.23
N PRO A 80 11.98 -11.85 -13.82
CA PRO A 80 13.28 -11.76 -13.15
C PRO A 80 13.61 -10.35 -12.66
N HIS A 81 13.25 -9.32 -13.44
CA HIS A 81 13.45 -7.94 -13.03
C HIS A 81 12.57 -7.56 -11.83
N ILE A 82 11.29 -7.97 -11.83
CA ILE A 82 10.38 -7.73 -10.71
C ILE A 82 10.90 -8.43 -9.45
N LEU A 83 11.33 -9.69 -9.57
CA LEU A 83 11.92 -10.46 -8.48
C LEU A 83 13.16 -9.79 -7.92
N ARG A 84 14.08 -9.32 -8.78
CA ARG A 84 15.29 -8.60 -8.37
C ARG A 84 14.93 -7.39 -7.51
N GLU A 85 14.01 -6.55 -7.96
CA GLU A 85 13.65 -5.35 -7.21
C GLU A 85 12.97 -5.71 -5.88
N CYS A 86 12.14 -6.76 -5.82
CA CYS A 86 11.56 -7.25 -4.56
C CYS A 86 12.63 -7.78 -3.59
N ILE A 87 13.64 -8.52 -4.08
CA ILE A 87 14.77 -9.00 -3.27
C ILE A 87 15.54 -7.82 -2.70
N LEU A 88 15.81 -6.79 -3.51
CA LEU A 88 16.51 -5.59 -3.08
C LEU A 88 15.71 -4.80 -2.04
N ILE A 89 14.39 -4.71 -2.21
CA ILE A 89 13.48 -4.09 -1.24
C ILE A 89 13.58 -4.81 0.11
N LEU A 90 13.39 -6.13 0.15
CA LEU A 90 13.49 -6.88 1.42
C LEU A 90 14.90 -6.87 2.01
N SER A 91 15.94 -6.88 1.17
CA SER A 91 17.33 -6.91 1.64
C SER A 91 17.76 -5.58 2.28
N SER A 92 17.20 -4.45 1.83
CA SER A 92 17.48 -3.12 2.36
C SER A 92 16.43 -2.61 3.35
N ALA A 93 15.37 -3.39 3.60
CA ALA A 93 14.25 -2.99 4.45
C ALA A 93 14.71 -2.68 5.89
N PRO A 94 14.31 -1.52 6.46
CA PRO A 94 14.62 -1.16 7.84
C PRO A 94 13.76 -1.96 8.84
N SER A 95 14.09 -1.90 10.14
CA SER A 95 13.31 -2.59 11.17
C SER A 95 11.86 -2.05 11.28
N VAL A 96 11.64 -0.76 10.98
CA VAL A 96 10.31 -0.16 10.82
C VAL A 96 9.45 -0.91 9.79
N PHE A 97 10.04 -1.39 8.69
CA PHE A 97 9.33 -2.19 7.70
C PHE A 97 8.89 -3.52 8.29
N THR A 98 9.80 -4.23 8.96
CA THR A 98 9.50 -5.52 9.61
C THR A 98 8.38 -5.36 10.64
N ALA A 99 8.44 -4.33 11.49
CA ALA A 99 7.39 -4.03 12.45
C ALA A 99 6.02 -3.76 11.79
N ALA A 100 6.01 -3.15 10.59
CA ALA A 100 4.78 -2.96 9.82
C ALA A 100 4.22 -4.30 9.31
N VAL A 101 5.10 -5.18 8.81
CA VAL A 101 4.70 -6.51 8.34
C VAL A 101 4.19 -7.39 9.48
N GLU A 102 4.77 -7.25 10.66
CA GLU A 102 4.34 -7.97 11.87
C GLU A 102 3.06 -7.38 12.51
N GLY A 103 2.54 -6.26 12.00
CA GLY A 103 1.35 -5.59 12.56
C GLY A 103 1.60 -4.89 13.90
N ALA A 104 2.86 -4.77 14.30
CA ALA A 104 3.24 -4.25 15.60
C ALA A 104 3.69 -2.79 15.58
N LEU A 105 3.92 -2.20 14.39
CA LEU A 105 4.55 -0.89 14.21
C LEU A 105 3.92 0.23 15.06
N ALA A 106 2.60 0.41 14.96
CA ALA A 106 1.92 1.50 15.66
C ALA A 106 2.11 1.43 17.17
N ARG A 107 2.06 0.23 17.75
CA ARG A 107 2.26 0.01 19.19
C ARG A 107 3.73 0.04 19.59
N GLN A 108 4.61 -0.62 18.83
CA GLN A 108 6.04 -0.72 19.15
C GLN A 108 6.72 0.63 19.12
N LEU A 109 6.34 1.53 18.21
CA LEU A 109 6.91 2.88 18.18
C LEU A 109 6.62 3.71 19.43
N HIS A 110 5.70 3.31 20.32
CA HIS A 110 5.53 3.97 21.62
C HIS A 110 6.52 3.49 22.70
N ILE A 111 7.11 2.31 22.54
CA ILE A 111 7.86 1.64 23.61
C ILE A 111 9.30 1.25 23.23
N ASP A 112 9.61 1.16 21.94
CA ASP A 112 10.92 0.76 21.43
C ASP A 112 11.72 2.00 20.98
N ALA A 113 12.69 2.41 21.80
CA ALA A 113 13.54 3.56 21.54
C ALA A 113 14.43 3.38 20.29
N ILE A 114 14.82 2.15 19.96
CA ILE A 114 15.64 1.87 18.77
C ILE A 114 14.79 2.05 17.51
N LEU A 115 13.59 1.47 17.51
CA LEU A 115 12.63 1.63 16.41
C LEU A 115 12.23 3.10 16.22
N GLN A 116 12.05 3.85 17.32
CA GLN A 116 11.79 5.29 17.29
C GLN A 116 12.93 6.06 16.61
N ALA A 117 14.18 5.80 17.02
CA ALA A 117 15.36 6.46 16.45
C ALA A 117 15.50 6.16 14.95
N GLU A 118 15.28 4.90 14.54
CA GLU A 118 15.29 4.52 13.13
C GLU A 118 14.16 5.22 12.34
N SER A 119 12.95 5.27 12.89
CA SER A 119 11.81 5.96 12.27
C SER A 119 12.09 7.46 12.05
N VAL A 120 12.70 8.13 13.03
CA VAL A 120 13.12 9.53 12.91
C VAL A 120 14.16 9.70 11.79
N ALA A 121 15.17 8.83 11.73
CA ALA A 121 16.19 8.87 10.69
C ALA A 121 15.61 8.65 9.29
N ILE A 122 14.69 7.70 9.13
CA ILE A 122 13.96 7.46 7.88
C ILE A 122 13.16 8.69 7.49
N HIS A 123 12.42 9.29 8.45
CA HIS A 123 11.61 10.47 8.18
C HIS A 123 12.46 11.65 7.71
N GLN A 124 13.64 11.86 8.30
CA GLN A 124 14.57 12.90 7.86
C GLN A 124 15.02 12.70 6.41
N ARG A 125 15.40 11.48 6.04
CA ARG A 125 15.83 11.15 4.66
C ARG A 125 14.70 11.25 3.64
N ALA A 126 13.48 10.91 4.02
CA ALA A 126 12.31 10.93 3.15
C ALA A 126 11.87 12.34 2.70
N HIS A 127 12.49 13.40 3.22
CA HIS A 127 12.29 14.75 2.69
C HIS A 127 12.81 14.90 1.26
N SER A 128 13.89 14.19 0.92
CA SER A 128 14.55 14.25 -0.40
C SER A 128 14.56 12.92 -1.13
N GLN A 129 14.36 11.80 -0.43
CA GLN A 129 14.35 10.45 -1.01
C GLN A 129 12.91 9.95 -1.20
N PRO A 130 12.56 9.42 -2.38
CA PRO A 130 11.26 8.79 -2.60
C PRO A 130 11.04 7.60 -1.66
N SER A 131 9.80 7.38 -1.25
CA SER A 131 9.50 6.47 -0.14
C SER A 131 8.11 5.84 -0.24
N ILE A 132 7.98 4.71 0.44
CA ILE A 132 6.69 4.08 0.73
C ILE A 132 6.28 4.46 2.15
N TYR A 133 5.05 4.92 2.28
CA TYR A 133 4.40 5.23 3.56
C TYR A 133 3.20 4.33 3.80
N ILE A 134 2.80 4.24 5.06
CA ILE A 134 1.60 3.53 5.48
C ILE A 134 0.80 4.37 6.49
N HIS A 135 -0.53 4.29 6.39
CA HIS A 135 -1.48 4.69 7.42
C HIS A 135 -2.04 3.45 8.11
N LEU A 136 -2.11 3.45 9.43
CA LEU A 136 -2.68 2.36 10.22
C LEU A 136 -3.81 2.89 11.10
N LEU A 137 -5.01 2.33 10.99
CA LEU A 137 -6.15 2.67 11.84
C LEU A 137 -5.96 2.05 13.23
N ALA A 138 -5.66 2.90 14.21
CA ALA A 138 -5.42 2.50 15.59
C ALA A 138 -5.84 3.61 16.56
N ASP A 139 -5.92 3.28 17.85
CA ASP A 139 -6.08 4.27 18.91
C ASP A 139 -4.75 4.93 19.30
N GLU A 140 -4.79 5.85 20.26
CA GLU A 140 -3.62 6.58 20.76
C GLU A 140 -2.49 5.71 21.34
N HIS A 141 -2.75 4.41 21.58
CA HIS A 141 -1.78 3.43 22.06
C HIS A 141 -1.34 2.45 20.97
N GLY A 142 -1.75 2.68 19.72
CA GLY A 142 -1.45 1.80 18.59
C GLY A 142 -2.25 0.50 18.60
N VAL A 143 -3.39 0.44 19.29
CA VAL A 143 -4.29 -0.72 19.30
C VAL A 143 -5.33 -0.56 18.19
N ALA A 144 -5.41 -1.55 17.29
CA ALA A 144 -6.37 -1.58 16.20
C ALA A 144 -7.83 -1.75 16.71
N PRO A 145 -8.84 -1.45 15.88
CA PRO A 145 -10.21 -1.88 16.17
C PRO A 145 -10.33 -3.40 16.21
N SER A 146 -11.32 -3.90 16.95
CA SER A 146 -11.78 -5.30 16.87
C SER A 146 -12.68 -5.53 15.65
N ALA A 147 -13.00 -6.79 15.33
CA ALA A 147 -13.90 -7.10 14.23
C ALA A 147 -15.32 -6.55 14.45
N ASN A 148 -15.82 -6.59 15.68
CA ASN A 148 -17.12 -6.00 16.03
C ASN A 148 -17.09 -4.46 15.89
N GLN A 149 -16.03 -3.80 16.35
CA GLN A 149 -15.88 -2.35 16.17
C GLN A 149 -15.80 -1.97 14.68
N TYR A 150 -15.13 -2.80 13.87
CA TYR A 150 -15.02 -2.56 12.44
C TYR A 150 -16.36 -2.76 11.71
N MET A 151 -17.23 -3.66 12.20
CA MET A 151 -18.62 -3.77 11.74
C MET A 151 -19.46 -2.55 12.06
N ILE A 152 -19.29 -1.93 13.24
CA ILE A 152 -19.98 -0.67 13.58
C ILE A 152 -19.58 0.43 12.58
N ILE A 153 -18.27 0.54 12.27
CA ILE A 153 -17.76 1.48 11.26
C ILE A 153 -18.42 1.21 9.91
N ARG A 154 -18.47 -0.06 9.46
CA ARG A 154 -19.12 -0.47 8.21
C ARG A 154 -20.59 -0.05 8.16
N GLU A 155 -21.34 -0.31 9.23
CA GLU A 155 -22.77 0.04 9.30
C GLU A 155 -22.97 1.55 9.15
N THR A 156 -22.13 2.37 9.80
CA THR A 156 -22.16 3.82 9.65
C THR A 156 -21.73 4.29 8.26
N VAL A 157 -20.81 3.60 7.58
CA VAL A 157 -20.53 3.88 6.16
C VAL A 157 -21.76 3.61 5.30
N MET A 158 -22.47 2.50 5.50
CA MET A 158 -23.68 2.19 4.75
C MET A 158 -24.80 3.20 5.00
N GLU A 159 -24.96 3.66 6.24
CA GLU A 159 -25.87 4.74 6.62
C GLU A 159 -25.49 6.06 5.93
N TYR A 160 -24.20 6.44 5.93
CA TYR A 160 -23.69 7.62 5.24
C TYR A 160 -23.95 7.59 3.73
N LEU A 161 -23.82 6.41 3.12
CA LEU A 161 -24.13 6.17 1.71
C LEU A 161 -25.64 6.27 1.41
N SER A 162 -26.50 6.06 2.41
CA SER A 162 -27.94 6.21 2.24
C SER A 162 -28.34 7.68 2.03
N ASN A 163 -29.53 7.88 1.47
CA ASN A 163 -30.13 9.21 1.38
C ASN A 163 -31.16 9.47 2.50
N ASP A 164 -31.21 8.60 3.51
CA ASP A 164 -32.31 8.58 4.48
C ASP A 164 -31.94 9.35 5.76
N ASP A 165 -30.72 9.18 6.28
CA ASP A 165 -30.24 9.92 7.45
C ASP A 165 -29.29 11.06 7.06
N HIS A 166 -29.86 12.26 6.92
CA HIS A 166 -29.10 13.46 6.61
C HIS A 166 -28.36 14.05 7.82
N GLU A 167 -28.77 13.72 9.04
CA GLU A 167 -28.18 14.31 10.23
C GLU A 167 -26.83 13.66 10.55
N VAL A 168 -26.79 12.33 10.53
CA VAL A 168 -25.55 11.56 10.71
C VAL A 168 -24.55 11.96 9.63
N ALA A 169 -24.99 12.06 8.37
CA ALA A 169 -24.14 12.51 7.27
C ALA A 169 -23.59 13.93 7.49
N TRP A 170 -24.44 14.86 7.95
CA TRP A 170 -24.01 16.24 8.20
C TRP A 170 -23.00 16.32 9.35
N LEU A 171 -23.22 15.57 10.43
CA LEU A 171 -22.30 15.51 11.56
C LEU A 171 -20.93 14.99 11.13
N ILE A 172 -20.89 13.89 10.36
CA ILE A 172 -19.66 13.30 9.84
C ILE A 172 -18.93 14.28 8.91
N ASP A 173 -19.65 14.87 7.94
CA ASP A 173 -19.06 15.80 6.94
C ASP A 173 -18.44 17.06 7.58
N ASN A 174 -18.80 17.38 8.82
CA ASN A 174 -18.34 18.56 9.54
C ASN A 174 -17.31 18.29 10.64
N ILE A 175 -16.83 17.05 10.80
CA ILE A 175 -15.75 16.73 11.75
C ILE A 175 -14.45 17.38 11.32
N THR A 176 -14.07 17.16 10.06
CA THR A 176 -12.87 17.75 9.48
C THR A 176 -13.27 18.81 8.44
N PRO A 177 -12.65 20.01 8.43
CA PRO A 177 -12.92 21.01 7.39
C PRO A 177 -12.69 20.47 5.96
N PRO A 178 -13.32 21.07 4.93
CA PRO A 178 -14.26 22.19 4.99
C PRO A 178 -15.66 21.75 5.45
N SER A 179 -16.34 22.64 6.19
CA SER A 179 -17.71 22.43 6.66
C SER A 179 -18.73 22.43 5.54
N VAL A 180 -19.76 21.58 5.68
CA VAL A 180 -20.89 21.47 4.76
C VAL A 180 -22.15 22.00 5.44
N SER A 181 -22.94 22.81 4.74
CA SER A 181 -24.21 23.29 5.29
C SER A 181 -25.24 22.16 5.44
N ARG A 182 -26.11 22.28 6.44
CA ARG A 182 -27.17 21.29 6.70
C ARG A 182 -28.14 21.17 5.51
N SER A 183 -28.48 22.29 4.87
CA SER A 183 -29.33 22.32 3.68
C SER A 183 -28.71 21.61 2.48
N SER A 184 -27.41 21.77 2.24
CA SER A 184 -26.71 21.03 1.18
C SER A 184 -26.73 19.53 1.44
N THR A 185 -26.54 19.10 2.69
CA THR A 185 -26.58 17.68 3.07
C THR A 185 -27.99 17.08 2.93
N ALA A 186 -29.02 17.86 3.27
CA ALA A 186 -30.42 17.51 3.06
C ALA A 186 -30.77 17.33 1.56
N GLN A 187 -30.07 18.04 0.68
CA GLN A 187 -30.17 17.88 -0.78
C GLN A 187 -29.33 16.71 -1.33
N GLY A 188 -28.77 15.87 -0.46
CA GLY A 188 -28.01 14.67 -0.85
C GLY A 188 -26.51 14.92 -1.08
N HIS A 189 -25.99 16.11 -0.74
CA HIS A 189 -24.54 16.32 -0.69
C HIS A 189 -23.90 15.42 0.36
N ARG A 190 -22.74 14.87 0.02
CA ARG A 190 -21.91 14.02 0.88
C ARG A 190 -20.44 14.34 0.57
N LYS A 191 -19.72 14.98 1.49
CA LYS A 191 -18.35 15.49 1.30
C LYS A 191 -17.44 14.46 0.62
N TYR A 192 -17.47 13.21 1.08
CA TYR A 192 -16.57 12.16 0.61
C TYR A 192 -17.00 11.47 -0.70
N LEU A 193 -18.23 11.69 -1.13
CA LEU A 193 -18.74 11.19 -2.41
C LEU A 193 -18.69 12.25 -3.50
N TRP A 194 -18.40 13.50 -3.16
CA TRP A 194 -18.53 14.63 -4.07
C TRP A 194 -17.21 14.97 -4.76
N THR A 195 -17.21 15.01 -6.09
CA THR A 195 -16.10 15.56 -6.89
C THR A 195 -16.55 16.86 -7.54
N THR A 196 -17.45 16.76 -8.52
CA THR A 196 -18.28 17.86 -9.07
C THR A 196 -19.77 17.58 -8.83
N HIS A 197 -20.12 16.30 -8.87
CA HIS A 197 -21.39 15.69 -8.49
C HIS A 197 -21.08 14.49 -7.58
N ARG A 198 -22.13 13.83 -7.07
CA ARG A 198 -21.99 12.57 -6.33
C ARG A 198 -21.42 11.49 -7.25
N SER A 199 -20.21 11.02 -6.96
CA SER A 199 -19.44 10.08 -7.76
C SER A 199 -19.96 8.64 -7.61
N PRO A 200 -20.50 8.01 -8.69
CA PRO A 200 -20.89 6.61 -8.64
C PRO A 200 -19.72 5.67 -8.33
N GLN A 201 -18.51 6.04 -8.77
CA GLN A 201 -17.31 5.26 -8.50
C GLN A 201 -16.95 5.27 -7.00
N HIS A 202 -17.12 6.41 -6.32
CA HIS A 202 -16.88 6.49 -4.88
C HIS A 202 -17.88 5.63 -4.11
N VAL A 203 -19.15 5.65 -4.53
CA VAL A 203 -20.19 4.80 -3.96
C VAL A 203 -19.82 3.32 -4.12
N ARG A 204 -19.48 2.87 -5.33
CA ARG A 204 -19.08 1.47 -5.57
C ARG A 204 -17.88 1.05 -4.74
N SER A 205 -16.84 1.87 -4.68
CA SER A 205 -15.64 1.55 -3.91
C SER A 205 -15.92 1.46 -2.41
N LEU A 206 -16.78 2.33 -1.86
CA LEU A 206 -17.22 2.23 -0.46
C LEU A 206 -18.11 1.01 -0.21
N GLN A 207 -18.94 0.62 -1.18
CA GLN A 207 -19.70 -0.64 -1.10
C GLN A 207 -18.77 -1.85 -1.09
N HIS A 208 -17.72 -1.86 -1.94
CA HIS A 208 -16.69 -2.89 -1.94
C HIS A 208 -15.93 -2.93 -0.61
N PHE A 209 -15.55 -1.77 -0.08
CA PHE A 209 -14.96 -1.65 1.25
C PHE A 209 -15.87 -2.25 2.33
N CYS A 210 -17.15 -1.91 2.35
CA CYS A 210 -18.11 -2.51 3.27
C CYS A 210 -18.25 -4.04 3.08
N ALA A 211 -18.19 -4.54 1.85
CA ALA A 211 -18.22 -5.97 1.58
C ALA A 211 -16.95 -6.67 2.10
N GLY A 212 -15.78 -6.06 1.94
CA GLY A 212 -14.52 -6.57 2.47
C GLY A 212 -14.49 -6.61 3.99
N ILE A 213 -15.01 -5.58 4.69
CA ILE A 213 -15.16 -5.62 6.15
C ILE A 213 -16.03 -6.81 6.57
N LEU A 214 -17.15 -7.04 5.88
CA LEU A 214 -18.02 -8.18 6.16
C LEU A 214 -17.30 -9.51 5.91
N SER A 215 -16.52 -9.64 4.84
CA SER A 215 -15.71 -10.85 4.58
C SER A 215 -14.75 -11.13 5.73
N ARG A 216 -13.97 -10.12 6.13
CA ARG A 216 -13.02 -10.21 7.25
C ARG A 216 -13.72 -10.58 8.56
N TYR A 217 -14.90 -10.02 8.81
CA TYR A 217 -15.72 -10.34 9.98
C TYR A 217 -16.18 -11.80 10.00
N LEU A 218 -16.65 -12.30 8.86
CA LEU A 218 -17.11 -13.69 8.70
C LEU A 218 -15.94 -14.69 8.79
N GLU A 219 -14.76 -14.32 8.31
CA GLU A 219 -13.52 -15.10 8.46
C GLU A 219 -13.00 -15.11 9.91
N THR A 220 -13.29 -14.07 10.70
CA THR A 220 -12.85 -13.96 12.10
C THR A 220 -13.67 -14.89 13.00
N PRO A 221 -13.02 -15.84 13.72
CA PRO A 221 -13.70 -16.72 14.67
C PRO A 221 -14.52 -15.92 15.69
N ALA A 222 -15.71 -16.41 16.07
CA ALA A 222 -16.61 -15.68 16.96
C ALA A 222 -15.97 -15.29 18.30
N SER A 223 -15.11 -16.17 18.85
CA SER A 223 -14.34 -15.93 20.08
C SER A 223 -13.31 -14.79 19.97
N GLU A 224 -12.91 -14.43 18.76
CA GLU A 224 -11.87 -13.43 18.49
C GLU A 224 -12.44 -12.08 18.05
N ARG A 225 -13.77 -11.96 17.85
CA ARG A 225 -14.37 -10.74 17.28
C ARG A 225 -14.29 -9.50 18.16
N GLU A 226 -14.08 -9.69 19.46
CA GLU A 226 -13.79 -8.62 20.42
C GLU A 226 -12.30 -8.34 20.59
N THR A 227 -11.44 -9.22 20.09
CA THR A 227 -10.00 -9.02 20.15
C THR A 227 -9.60 -7.99 19.09
N PRO A 228 -8.80 -6.96 19.45
CA PRO A 228 -8.21 -6.05 18.47
C PRO A 228 -7.50 -6.80 17.36
N PHE A 229 -7.60 -6.31 16.12
CA PHE A 229 -6.86 -6.93 15.03
C PHE A 229 -5.36 -6.91 15.29
N ALA A 230 -4.69 -8.06 15.08
CA ALA A 230 -3.23 -8.14 15.11
C ALA A 230 -2.58 -7.28 14.00
N TYR A 231 -3.28 -7.12 12.88
CA TYR A 231 -2.87 -6.31 11.74
C TYR A 231 -3.90 -5.19 11.54
N PRO A 232 -3.59 -3.94 11.94
CA PRO A 232 -4.53 -2.83 11.80
C PRO A 232 -4.91 -2.60 10.33
N PRO A 233 -6.19 -2.28 10.02
CA PRO A 233 -6.56 -1.83 8.68
C PRO A 233 -5.72 -0.62 8.27
N GLY A 234 -5.22 -0.59 7.03
CA GLY A 234 -4.30 0.45 6.61
C GLY A 234 -4.39 0.90 5.16
N GLU A 235 -3.62 1.92 4.81
CA GLU A 235 -3.42 2.42 3.45
C GLU A 235 -1.92 2.45 3.20
N CYS A 236 -1.46 1.96 2.04
CA CYS A 236 -0.04 1.97 1.68
C CYS A 236 0.11 2.72 0.37
N GLY A 237 1.09 3.61 0.30
CA GLY A 237 1.27 4.45 -0.88
C GLY A 237 2.69 4.92 -1.11
N TYR A 238 2.94 5.35 -2.35
CA TYR A 238 4.19 5.96 -2.77
C TYR A 238 4.17 7.49 -2.67
N SER A 239 5.31 8.09 -2.34
CA SER A 239 5.55 9.52 -2.55
C SER A 239 7.02 9.83 -2.85
N ILE A 240 7.26 10.83 -3.71
CA ILE A 240 8.58 11.46 -3.87
C ILE A 240 9.00 12.26 -2.62
N SER A 241 8.04 12.69 -1.79
CA SER A 241 8.28 13.37 -0.51
C SER A 241 7.20 12.98 0.48
N ALA A 242 7.42 11.86 1.18
CA ALA A 242 6.44 11.33 2.12
C ALA A 242 6.06 12.33 3.24
N PRO A 243 6.97 13.11 3.86
CA PRO A 243 6.58 14.08 4.89
C PRO A 243 5.53 15.10 4.41
N LEU A 244 5.67 15.62 3.19
CA LEU A 244 4.68 16.53 2.59
C LEU A 244 3.36 15.80 2.34
N ARG A 245 3.42 14.58 1.79
CA ARG A 245 2.25 13.76 1.50
C ARG A 245 1.47 13.38 2.77
N LEU A 246 2.17 13.00 3.83
CA LEU A 246 1.60 12.69 5.14
C LEU A 246 0.94 13.93 5.76
N ALA A 247 1.56 15.11 5.64
CA ALA A 247 0.96 16.37 6.08
C ALA A 247 -0.30 16.75 5.29
N GLN A 248 -0.40 16.38 4.01
CA GLN A 248 -1.62 16.54 3.22
C GLN A 248 -2.71 15.57 3.68
N HIS A 249 -2.36 14.31 3.92
CA HIS A 249 -3.26 13.29 4.47
C HIS A 249 -3.85 13.72 5.83
N ARG A 250 -3.04 14.26 6.76
CA ARG A 250 -3.55 14.79 8.06
C ARG A 250 -4.57 15.92 7.92
N ARG A 251 -4.58 16.62 6.79
CA ARG A 251 -5.53 17.71 6.50
C ARG A 251 -6.66 17.27 5.58
N HIS A 252 -6.74 15.97 5.27
CA HIS A 252 -7.66 15.37 4.29
C HIS A 252 -7.58 16.05 2.90
N GLN A 253 -6.41 16.54 2.52
CA GLN A 253 -6.20 17.25 1.26
C GLN A 253 -5.68 16.30 0.18
N SER A 254 -6.42 16.18 -0.94
CA SER A 254 -6.03 15.32 -2.08
C SER A 254 -5.61 13.92 -1.63
N SER A 255 -6.40 13.33 -0.75
CA SER A 255 -6.10 12.12 0.01
C SER A 255 -7.11 11.02 -0.30
N ASN A 256 -6.90 9.82 0.25
CA ASN A 256 -7.80 8.68 0.10
C ASN A 256 -9.13 8.97 0.84
N TYR A 257 -10.21 9.13 0.09
CA TYR A 257 -11.52 9.50 0.65
C TYR A 257 -12.14 8.39 1.51
N ILE A 258 -11.82 7.12 1.29
CA ILE A 258 -12.31 5.99 2.11
C ILE A 258 -11.65 6.04 3.49
N MET A 259 -10.33 6.21 3.50
CA MET A 259 -9.54 6.39 4.72
C MET A 259 -10.03 7.59 5.54
N ASN A 260 -10.21 8.74 4.89
CA ASN A 260 -10.64 9.97 5.57
C ASN A 260 -12.08 9.89 6.08
N LEU A 261 -13.01 9.33 5.30
CA LEU A 261 -14.38 9.06 5.76
C LEU A 261 -14.37 8.13 6.97
N THR A 262 -13.55 7.08 6.95
CA THR A 262 -13.44 6.12 8.05
C THR A 262 -12.95 6.81 9.33
N GLU A 263 -11.94 7.67 9.24
CA GLU A 263 -11.43 8.43 10.38
C GLU A 263 -12.48 9.41 10.96
N ASP A 264 -13.19 10.14 10.11
CA ASP A 264 -14.28 11.03 10.55
C ASP A 264 -15.42 10.22 11.19
N ILE A 265 -15.79 9.06 10.62
CA ILE A 265 -16.77 8.14 11.24
C ILE A 265 -16.29 7.68 12.62
N CYS A 266 -15.01 7.33 12.78
CA CYS A 266 -14.48 6.93 14.08
C CYS A 266 -14.58 8.07 15.11
N ALA A 267 -14.31 9.31 14.70
CA ALA A 267 -14.46 10.48 15.55
C ALA A 267 -15.94 10.74 15.93
N TYR A 268 -16.86 10.61 14.96
CA TYR A 268 -18.31 10.69 15.22
C TYR A 268 -18.75 9.64 16.25
N LEU A 269 -18.43 8.37 15.98
CA LEU A 269 -18.84 7.25 16.83
C LEU A 269 -18.26 7.34 18.24
N TYR A 270 -17.02 7.80 18.38
CA TYR A 270 -16.43 8.06 19.69
C TYR A 270 -17.17 9.18 20.43
N SER A 271 -17.45 10.31 19.77
CA SER A 271 -18.20 11.43 20.39
C SER A 271 -19.64 11.05 20.78
N ALA A 272 -20.22 10.11 20.04
CA ALA A 272 -21.55 9.56 20.29
C ALA A 272 -21.54 8.39 21.30
N ASN A 273 -20.40 8.07 21.93
CA ASN A 273 -20.21 6.93 22.85
C ASN A 273 -20.59 5.56 22.25
N ARG A 274 -20.48 5.40 20.92
CA ARG A 274 -20.70 4.12 20.21
C ARG A 274 -19.43 3.30 20.02
N LEU A 275 -18.26 3.95 20.12
CA LEU A 275 -16.97 3.27 20.22
C LEU A 275 -16.30 3.65 21.56
N PRO A 276 -15.67 2.68 22.25
CA PRO A 276 -15.02 2.94 23.54
C PRO A 276 -13.72 3.74 23.40
N ARG A 277 -13.16 3.81 22.19
CA ARG A 277 -11.90 4.47 21.89
C ARG A 277 -12.02 5.24 20.59
N ARG A 278 -11.21 6.29 20.47
CA ARG A 278 -11.07 7.04 19.22
C ARG A 278 -9.98 6.39 18.38
N PHE A 279 -10.37 5.87 17.22
CA PHE A 279 -9.41 5.38 16.22
C PHE A 279 -9.08 6.50 15.22
N THR A 280 -7.80 6.63 14.89
CA THR A 280 -7.26 7.60 13.92
C THR A 280 -6.22 6.93 13.02
N MET A 281 -5.81 7.61 11.96
CA MET A 281 -4.79 7.12 11.03
C MET A 281 -3.39 7.49 11.55
N HIS A 282 -2.65 6.49 12.01
CA HIS A 282 -1.25 6.64 12.41
C HIS A 282 -0.35 6.51 11.19
N GLN A 283 0.53 7.49 11.00
CA GLN A 283 1.29 7.68 9.77
C GLN A 283 2.76 7.30 9.93
N PHE A 284 3.27 6.45 9.04
CA PHE A 284 4.65 6.00 9.08
C PHE A 284 5.27 5.97 7.69
N ILE A 285 6.59 6.16 7.64
CA ILE A 285 7.40 5.92 6.45
C ILE A 285 8.15 4.62 6.69
N ILE A 286 7.91 3.63 5.85
CA ILE A 286 8.35 2.25 6.11
C ILE A 286 9.48 1.79 5.19
N TYR A 287 9.69 2.48 4.06
CA TYR A 287 10.74 2.11 3.13
C TYR A 287 11.21 3.33 2.32
N LEU A 288 12.53 3.43 2.13
CA LEU A 288 13.17 4.44 1.30
C LEU A 288 13.57 3.81 -0.04
N ILE A 289 12.97 4.27 -1.12
CA ILE A 289 13.24 3.76 -2.46
C ILE A 289 14.58 4.31 -2.92
N PHE A 290 15.45 3.44 -3.42
CA PHE A 290 16.81 3.84 -3.83
C PHE A 290 17.10 3.58 -5.31
N ARG A 291 16.18 2.96 -6.06
CA ARG A 291 16.30 2.81 -7.52
C ARG A 291 15.04 3.30 -8.24
N PRO A 292 15.16 3.87 -9.45
CA PRO A 292 13.99 4.22 -10.26
C PRO A 292 13.08 3.02 -10.56
N SER A 293 13.66 1.86 -10.87
CA SER A 293 12.92 0.62 -11.17
C SER A 293 12.05 0.15 -10.00
N GLN A 294 12.45 0.45 -8.76
CA GLN A 294 11.70 0.05 -7.57
C GLN A 294 10.39 0.80 -7.39
N VAL A 295 10.18 1.96 -8.01
CA VAL A 295 9.10 2.86 -7.55
C VAL A 295 7.72 2.20 -7.66
N ALA A 296 7.36 1.68 -8.83
CA ALA A 296 6.09 0.98 -9.01
C ALA A 296 6.06 -0.36 -8.26
N ILE A 297 7.16 -1.12 -8.34
CA ILE A 297 7.27 -2.46 -7.74
C ILE A 297 7.14 -2.38 -6.22
N ALA A 298 7.78 -1.40 -5.58
CA ALA A 298 7.73 -1.20 -4.14
C ALA A 298 6.32 -0.87 -3.66
N GLU A 299 5.59 0.01 -4.36
CA GLU A 299 4.21 0.33 -3.97
C GLU A 299 3.32 -0.91 -4.05
N ILE A 300 3.45 -1.71 -5.11
CA ILE A 300 2.66 -2.93 -5.33
C ILE A 300 3.01 -4.00 -4.32
N PHE A 301 4.29 -4.31 -4.21
CA PHE A 301 4.79 -5.35 -3.34
C PHE A 301 4.48 -5.03 -1.87
N CYS A 302 4.69 -3.78 -1.43
CA CYS A 302 4.36 -3.38 -0.07
C CYS A 302 2.84 -3.42 0.18
N SER A 303 2.02 -2.94 -0.77
CA SER A 303 0.56 -2.98 -0.61
C SER A 303 0.03 -4.40 -0.49
N GLY A 304 0.54 -5.33 -1.30
CA GLY A 304 0.20 -6.75 -1.22
C GLY A 304 0.68 -7.41 0.06
N LEU A 305 1.97 -7.24 0.41
CA LEU A 305 2.55 -7.78 1.63
C LEU A 305 1.83 -7.30 2.90
N LEU A 306 1.39 -6.04 2.91
CA LEU A 306 0.64 -5.42 3.99
C LEU A 306 -0.87 -5.71 3.95
N GLN A 307 -1.36 -6.30 2.86
CA GLN A 307 -2.77 -6.63 2.61
C GLN A 307 -3.72 -5.46 2.86
N VAL A 308 -3.39 -4.26 2.40
CA VAL A 308 -4.13 -3.01 2.69
C VAL A 308 -5.34 -2.76 1.77
N TRP A 309 -5.86 -3.80 1.14
CA TRP A 309 -6.89 -3.73 0.10
C TRP A 309 -8.31 -3.60 0.69
N ILE A 310 -9.20 -2.92 -0.02
CA ILE A 310 -10.61 -2.78 0.43
C ILE A 310 -11.39 -4.08 0.26
N GLU A 311 -11.03 -4.91 -0.71
CA GLU A 311 -11.78 -6.08 -1.18
C GLU A 311 -11.89 -7.17 -0.11
N ASN A 312 -10.86 -7.28 0.73
CA ASN A 312 -10.77 -8.29 1.78
C ASN A 312 -10.92 -7.67 3.19
N GLY A 313 -11.23 -6.37 3.29
CA GLY A 313 -11.32 -5.66 4.57
C GLY A 313 -9.96 -5.47 5.25
N GLY A 314 -8.87 -5.68 4.52
CA GLY A 314 -7.51 -5.51 5.01
C GLY A 314 -7.09 -4.04 5.13
N GLY A 315 -7.73 -3.12 4.40
CA GLY A 315 -7.40 -1.71 4.47
C GLY A 315 -8.25 -0.80 3.59
N PHE A 316 -7.62 0.25 3.06
CA PHE A 316 -8.26 1.38 2.38
C PHE A 316 -7.76 1.58 0.94
N ASN A 317 -6.82 0.78 0.44
CA ASN A 317 -6.38 0.86 -0.95
C ASN A 317 -7.49 0.35 -1.87
N ALA A 318 -8.13 1.27 -2.60
CA ALA A 318 -9.18 0.97 -3.58
C ALA A 318 -8.70 1.04 -5.03
N TYR A 319 -7.49 1.54 -5.25
CA TYR A 319 -6.91 1.72 -6.57
C TYR A 319 -5.62 0.90 -6.67
N PRO A 320 -5.35 0.24 -7.81
CA PRO A 320 -4.12 -0.53 -7.97
C PRO A 320 -2.87 0.32 -7.73
N ALA A 321 -1.96 -0.23 -6.93
CA ALA A 321 -0.68 0.37 -6.59
C ALA A 321 0.24 0.49 -7.82
N GLY A 322 1.27 1.31 -7.74
CA GLY A 322 2.30 1.46 -8.78
C GLY A 322 1.86 2.26 -10.01
N ARG A 323 0.58 2.60 -10.17
CA ARG A 323 0.09 3.37 -11.32
C ARG A 323 0.38 4.87 -11.25
N SER A 324 0.52 5.43 -10.03
CA SER A 324 0.65 6.88 -9.80
C SER A 324 2.08 7.30 -9.44
N VAL A 325 3.05 6.81 -10.21
CA VAL A 325 4.49 6.94 -9.88
C VAL A 325 5.25 7.94 -10.76
N ALA A 326 4.58 8.62 -11.67
CA ALA A 326 5.20 9.54 -12.65
C ALA A 326 6.07 10.65 -12.01
N SER A 327 5.79 11.01 -10.76
CA SER A 327 6.61 11.98 -10.02
C SER A 327 8.06 11.53 -9.81
N ALA A 328 8.36 10.23 -9.88
CA ALA A 328 9.72 9.69 -9.80
C ALA A 328 10.66 10.24 -10.88
N GLY A 329 10.12 10.62 -12.05
CA GLY A 329 10.91 11.25 -13.13
C GLY A 329 11.49 12.62 -12.76
N ARG A 330 11.09 13.20 -11.62
CA ARG A 330 11.65 14.46 -11.10
C ARG A 330 12.92 14.27 -10.27
N VAL A 331 13.28 13.04 -9.95
CA VAL A 331 14.51 12.72 -9.22
C VAL A 331 15.65 12.55 -10.22
N GLY A 332 16.70 13.36 -10.07
CA GLY A 332 17.84 13.36 -10.98
C GLY A 332 18.69 12.09 -10.85
N VAL A 333 19.40 11.73 -11.93
CA VAL A 333 20.30 10.56 -11.98
C VAL A 333 21.32 10.58 -10.84
N ARG A 334 21.90 11.74 -10.53
CA ARG A 334 22.86 11.88 -9.42
C ARG A 334 22.22 11.56 -8.07
N GLN A 335 20.99 12.02 -7.82
CA GLN A 335 20.28 11.73 -6.57
C GLN A 335 20.01 10.23 -6.44
N TRP A 336 19.60 9.57 -7.52
CA TRP A 336 19.43 8.11 -7.52
C TRP A 336 20.75 7.38 -7.21
N ARG A 337 21.87 7.80 -7.79
CA ARG A 337 23.20 7.24 -7.47
C ARG A 337 23.54 7.41 -5.99
N ASP A 338 23.27 8.57 -5.41
CA ASP A 338 23.51 8.84 -4.00
C ASP A 338 22.60 7.97 -3.09
N PHE A 339 21.34 7.76 -3.47
CA PHE A 339 20.42 6.87 -2.76
C PHE A 339 20.87 5.42 -2.81
N GLN A 340 21.33 4.93 -3.97
CA GLN A 340 21.89 3.58 -4.11
C GLN A 340 23.13 3.39 -3.22
N ARG A 341 24.04 4.36 -3.22
CA ARG A 341 25.22 4.33 -2.35
C ARG A 341 24.82 4.29 -0.88
N SER A 342 23.89 5.14 -0.47
CA SER A 342 23.39 5.20 0.91
C SER A 342 22.72 3.88 1.30
N ALA A 343 21.94 3.25 0.43
CA ALA A 343 21.35 1.94 0.69
C ALA A 343 22.42 0.85 0.91
N ARG A 344 23.53 0.88 0.17
CA ARG A 344 24.63 -0.09 0.35
C ARG A 344 25.40 0.10 1.66
N VAL A 345 25.58 1.35 2.09
CA VAL A 345 26.39 1.70 3.28
C VAL A 345 25.55 1.65 4.57
N ASP A 346 24.34 2.20 4.52
CA ASP A 346 23.54 2.48 5.73
C ASP A 346 22.51 1.38 6.04
N SER A 347 22.35 0.38 5.16
CA SER A 347 21.41 -0.73 5.36
C SER A 347 22.09 -2.08 5.38
N ARG A 348 21.31 -3.15 5.63
CA ARG A 348 21.80 -4.53 5.61
C ARG A 348 21.79 -5.16 4.21
N LEU A 349 21.64 -4.35 3.16
CA LEU A 349 21.48 -4.80 1.77
C LEU A 349 22.53 -5.85 1.36
N ALA A 350 23.82 -5.55 1.49
CA ALA A 350 24.89 -6.46 1.07
C ALA A 350 24.89 -7.77 1.88
N ALA A 351 24.72 -7.68 3.20
CA ALA A 351 24.69 -8.85 4.08
C ALA A 351 23.49 -9.76 3.76
N ASN A 352 22.30 -9.18 3.60
CA ASN A 352 21.08 -9.93 3.31
C ASN A 352 21.11 -10.55 1.90
N LEU A 353 21.65 -9.85 0.90
CA LEU A 353 21.89 -10.43 -0.43
C LEU A 353 22.84 -11.62 -0.37
N GLY A 354 23.91 -11.53 0.42
CA GLY A 354 24.83 -12.64 0.67
C GLY A 354 24.11 -13.88 1.21
N VAL A 355 23.20 -13.71 2.17
CA VAL A 355 22.38 -14.80 2.68
C VAL A 355 21.48 -15.41 1.59
N GLN A 356 20.80 -14.58 0.79
CA GLN A 356 19.93 -15.10 -0.26
C GLN A 356 20.69 -15.89 -1.33
N ARG A 357 21.91 -15.45 -1.68
CA ARG A 357 22.80 -16.18 -2.59
C ARG A 357 23.23 -17.52 -2.02
N GLU A 358 23.56 -17.58 -0.72
CA GLU A 358 23.93 -18.84 -0.07
C GLU A 358 22.74 -19.81 0.02
N ILE A 359 21.54 -19.32 0.35
CA ILE A 359 20.32 -20.14 0.33
C ILE A 359 20.09 -20.73 -1.07
N LEU A 360 20.23 -19.92 -2.12
CA LEU A 360 20.10 -20.41 -3.50
C LEU A 360 21.16 -21.47 -3.83
N ARG A 361 22.41 -21.24 -3.44
CA ARG A 361 23.52 -22.19 -3.64
C ARG A 361 23.24 -23.53 -2.96
N LEU A 362 22.76 -23.52 -1.72
CA LEU A 362 22.41 -24.74 -0.98
C LEU A 362 21.23 -25.47 -1.62
N LYS A 363 20.17 -24.76 -2.03
CA LYS A 363 19.02 -25.35 -2.74
C LYS A 363 19.41 -25.98 -4.08
N ALA A 364 20.32 -25.34 -4.82
CA ALA A 364 20.83 -25.87 -6.08
C ALA A 364 21.67 -27.16 -5.92
N LEU A 365 22.20 -27.42 -4.72
CA LEU A 365 22.89 -28.68 -4.39
C LEU A 365 21.90 -29.79 -4.00
N ASP A 366 20.72 -29.45 -3.48
CA ASP A 366 19.74 -30.41 -2.95
C ASP A 366 18.70 -30.89 -3.97
N LEU A 367 18.46 -30.19 -5.08
CA LEU A 367 17.37 -30.50 -6.03
C LEU A 367 17.74 -30.31 -7.52
N ALA A 368 17.29 -31.26 -8.35
CA ALA A 368 17.27 -31.19 -9.82
C ALA A 368 15.92 -30.62 -10.35
N GLY A 369 15.44 -29.54 -9.74
CA GLY A 369 14.16 -28.91 -10.06
C GLY A 369 14.34 -27.76 -11.05
N ASP A 370 13.99 -27.98 -12.30
CA ASP A 370 13.99 -26.95 -13.35
C ASP A 370 12.58 -26.33 -13.37
N THR A 371 12.36 -25.28 -12.59
CA THR A 371 11.12 -24.48 -12.70
C THR A 371 11.48 -23.08 -13.16
N ASP A 372 10.67 -22.54 -14.08
CA ASP A 372 10.82 -21.17 -14.60
C ASP A 372 10.95 -20.11 -13.47
N ALA A 373 10.32 -20.37 -12.32
CA ALA A 373 10.40 -19.49 -11.15
C ALA A 373 11.77 -19.54 -10.44
N GLU A 374 12.41 -20.70 -10.38
CA GLU A 374 13.75 -20.85 -9.81
C GLU A 374 14.82 -20.27 -10.74
N GLU A 375 14.67 -20.43 -12.05
CA GLU A 375 15.53 -19.80 -13.05
C GLU A 375 15.42 -18.27 -12.98
N ALA A 376 14.19 -17.73 -12.96
CA ALA A 376 13.95 -16.30 -12.82
C ALA A 376 14.53 -15.73 -11.50
N TRP A 377 14.49 -16.52 -10.42
CA TRP A 377 15.08 -16.15 -9.14
C TRP A 377 16.62 -16.15 -9.19
N ARG A 378 17.23 -17.11 -9.88
CA ARG A 378 18.67 -17.17 -10.12
C ARG A 378 19.14 -15.95 -10.93
N GLU A 379 18.49 -15.68 -12.06
CA GLU A 379 18.77 -14.51 -12.91
C GLU A 379 18.64 -13.19 -12.12
N ALA A 380 17.61 -13.09 -11.27
CA ALA A 380 17.41 -11.93 -10.40
C ALA A 380 18.59 -11.68 -9.44
N LEU A 381 19.20 -12.73 -8.88
CA LEU A 381 20.32 -12.62 -7.93
C LEU A 381 21.69 -12.43 -8.60
N GLU A 382 21.86 -12.98 -9.80
CA GLU A 382 23.11 -12.92 -10.59
C GLU A 382 23.26 -11.59 -11.33
N SER A 383 22.16 -10.99 -11.81
CA SER A 383 22.19 -9.69 -12.50
C SER A 383 22.69 -8.52 -11.62
N GLU A 384 22.68 -8.66 -10.29
CA GLU A 384 23.28 -7.66 -9.40
C GLU A 384 24.81 -7.75 -9.35
N SER A 385 25.42 -8.92 -9.57
CA SER A 385 26.89 -9.05 -9.57
C SER A 385 27.55 -8.47 -10.82
N GLU A 386 26.86 -8.46 -11.96
CA GLU A 386 27.41 -7.95 -13.23
C GLU A 386 27.38 -6.41 -13.29
N SER A 387 26.40 -5.79 -12.61
CA SER A 387 26.33 -4.34 -12.42
C SER A 387 27.44 -3.76 -11.52
N GLU A 388 28.27 -4.59 -10.88
CA GLU A 388 29.37 -4.15 -10.03
C GLU A 388 30.67 -3.85 -10.83
N GLY A 389 30.71 -4.20 -12.14
CA GLY A 389 31.92 -4.11 -12.97
C GLY A 389 31.98 -2.96 -13.99
N ASP A 390 30.84 -2.41 -14.42
CA ASP A 390 30.82 -1.35 -15.44
C ASP A 390 30.55 0.03 -14.83
N ASP A 391 31.59 0.86 -14.89
CA ASP A 391 31.45 2.31 -14.90
C ASP A 391 30.47 2.65 -16.03
N VAL A 392 29.24 3.03 -15.69
CA VAL A 392 28.23 3.47 -16.67
C VAL A 392 28.64 4.86 -17.20
N THR A 393 29.68 4.88 -18.01
CA THR A 393 29.77 5.72 -19.19
C THR A 393 28.83 5.12 -20.25
N ASP A 394 28.13 5.97 -21.00
CA ASP A 394 27.21 5.59 -22.10
C ASP A 394 25.77 5.24 -21.71
N LEU A 395 25.06 6.25 -21.17
CA LEU A 395 23.66 6.45 -21.55
C LEU A 395 23.48 7.90 -21.99
N ASP A 396 23.88 8.17 -23.22
CA ASP A 396 23.41 9.33 -23.99
C ASP A 396 21.91 9.16 -24.28
N TRP A 397 21.09 9.50 -23.29
CA TRP A 397 19.69 9.82 -23.53
C TRP A 397 19.63 11.32 -23.86
N LEU A 398 19.62 11.63 -25.15
CA LEU A 398 19.28 12.96 -25.65
C LEU A 398 17.76 13.14 -25.55
N PRO A 399 17.23 14.10 -24.77
CA PRO A 399 15.87 14.56 -24.98
C PRO A 399 15.84 15.24 -26.35
N GLY A 400 15.00 14.74 -27.25
CA GLY A 400 14.76 15.37 -28.54
C GLY A 400 14.39 16.84 -28.36
N ASP A 401 15.11 17.69 -29.08
CA ASP A 401 14.80 19.10 -29.26
C ASP A 401 13.34 19.26 -29.66
N GLY A 402 12.57 19.92 -28.80
CA GLY A 402 11.15 20.20 -28.97
C GLY A 402 10.85 21.57 -28.41
N ASP A 403 11.18 22.58 -29.21
CA ASP A 403 10.70 23.96 -29.23
C ASP A 403 10.51 24.69 -27.88
N GLU A 404 11.49 25.55 -27.61
CA GLU A 404 11.36 26.74 -26.79
C GLU A 404 10.18 27.61 -27.27
N HIS A 405 9.06 27.57 -26.57
CA HIS A 405 8.11 28.68 -26.56
C HIS A 405 7.96 29.26 -25.14
N ASN A 406 8.61 30.40 -25.00
CA ASN A 406 8.37 31.49 -24.05
C ASN A 406 6.94 31.47 -23.49
N TYR A 407 6.83 31.36 -22.17
CA TYR A 407 5.72 31.97 -21.45
C TYR A 407 6.30 32.81 -20.31
N GLU A 408 6.33 34.11 -20.59
CA GLU A 408 6.49 35.17 -19.60
C GLU A 408 5.40 35.09 -18.53
N CYS A 409 5.79 35.51 -17.33
CA CYS A 409 4.99 35.55 -16.12
C CYS A 409 3.83 36.57 -16.23
N VAL A 410 2.60 36.12 -15.96
CA VAL A 410 1.54 36.88 -15.24
C VAL A 410 0.71 35.94 -14.37
#